data_AF-A0A3M7BAG4-F1
#
_entry.id   AF-A0A3M7BAG4-F1
#
_cell.length_a   1.000
_cell.length_b   1.000
_cell.length_c   1.000
_cell.angle_alpha   90.00
_cell.angle_beta   90.00
_cell.angle_gamma   90.00
#
_symmetry.space_group_name_H-M   'P 1'
#
loop_
_entity.id
_entity.type
_entity.pdbx_description
1 polymer ?
#
loop_
_entity_poly.entity_id
_entity_poly.type
_entity_poly.pdbx_seq_one_letter_code
_entity_poly.pdbx_strand_id
1 'polypeptide(L)'
;MATPGNRNATCPAPFFAASNFPPRGGEIGSRFCLPVTRSESCCLPCPMTDWVFSDNFQRLLPTANYVGIASLVCNVLLLLTYLVLPEEKSHRHYLSIGLTVSLILLSIAFVIPLGTQPDMCFDTLTPDNMYTDTGCAWTGALLLAGAMGAIVWILLRSIWTALRIMFDFRRTDIFQWVSIALGVGIPGLFLAIEMGTIGVSYKLGNICLPSGPEAFVAWYVWLVVFAGLSAIILIATIVFCLWKFA
;
A
#
# COMPACT_ATOMS: atom_id res chain seq x y z
N MET A 1 8.38 -10.68 -30.94
CA MET A 1 8.58 -9.87 -32.18
C MET A 1 7.21 -9.63 -32.80
N ALA A 2 6.67 -8.41 -32.67
CA ALA A 2 5.39 -8.04 -33.26
C ALA A 2 5.56 -7.70 -34.76
N THR A 3 4.71 -8.26 -35.60
CA THR A 3 4.65 -8.04 -37.05
C THR A 3 4.24 -6.59 -37.39
N PRO A 4 4.83 -5.96 -38.43
CA PRO A 4 4.42 -4.62 -38.88
C PRO A 4 3.12 -4.74 -39.70
N GLY A 5 1.98 -4.58 -39.03
CA GLY A 5 0.67 -4.86 -39.59
C GLY A 5 -0.23 -3.64 -39.76
N ASN A 6 -0.13 -3.04 -40.95
CA ASN A 6 -1.22 -2.39 -41.71
C ASN A 6 -1.65 -0.93 -41.37
N ARG A 7 -1.50 -0.05 -42.37
CA ARG A 7 -1.81 1.39 -42.36
C ARG A 7 -3.31 1.68 -42.59
N ASN A 8 -4.18 1.06 -41.80
CA ASN A 8 -5.59 1.40 -41.64
C ASN A 8 -5.93 1.63 -40.15
N ALA A 9 -4.96 2.13 -39.38
CA ALA A 9 -5.01 2.05 -37.94
C ALA A 9 -5.82 3.21 -37.34
N THR A 10 -7.04 2.92 -36.87
CA THR A 10 -7.89 3.80 -36.06
C THR A 10 -7.16 4.39 -34.84
N CYS A 11 -6.07 3.76 -34.40
CA CYS A 11 -5.18 4.25 -33.35
C CYS A 11 -3.76 4.43 -33.89
N PRO A 12 -3.13 5.61 -33.76
CA PRO A 12 -1.72 5.79 -34.12
C PRO A 12 -0.82 4.98 -33.18
N ALA A 13 0.30 4.45 -33.67
CA ALA A 13 1.29 3.82 -32.78
C ALA A 13 1.80 4.86 -31.75
N PRO A 14 2.01 4.49 -30.48
CA PRO A 14 2.04 3.14 -29.89
C PRO A 14 0.68 2.60 -29.38
N PHE A 15 -0.43 3.28 -29.68
CA PHE A 15 -1.75 2.92 -29.17
C PHE A 15 -2.37 1.74 -29.92
N PHE A 16 -3.13 0.94 -29.18
CA PHE A 16 -3.89 -0.19 -29.73
C PHE A 16 -5.40 0.00 -29.54
N ALA A 17 -6.19 -0.49 -30.50
CA ALA A 17 -7.65 -0.47 -30.40
C ALA A 17 -8.13 -1.47 -29.35
N ALA A 18 -8.96 -1.03 -28.40
CA ALA A 18 -9.49 -1.84 -27.31
C ALA A 18 -10.35 -3.02 -27.81
N SER A 19 -11.01 -2.86 -28.96
CA SER A 19 -11.85 -3.86 -29.61
C SER A 19 -11.10 -5.15 -29.95
N ASN A 20 -9.79 -5.08 -30.17
CA ASN A 20 -8.94 -6.25 -30.43
C ASN A 20 -8.65 -7.11 -29.18
N PHE A 21 -8.94 -6.59 -27.97
CA PHE A 21 -8.60 -7.22 -26.70
C PHE A 21 -9.86 -7.53 -25.88
N PRO A 22 -10.50 -8.69 -26.09
CA PRO A 22 -11.71 -9.07 -25.38
C PRO A 22 -11.44 -9.19 -23.87
N PRO A 23 -12.47 -8.96 -23.03
CA PRO A 23 -12.35 -9.01 -21.57
C PRO A 23 -12.30 -10.47 -21.09
N ARG A 24 -11.13 -11.12 -21.20
CA ARG A 24 -10.92 -12.53 -20.82
C ARG A 24 -10.26 -12.72 -19.46
N GLY A 25 -9.65 -11.68 -18.91
CA GLY A 25 -8.88 -11.73 -17.67
C GLY A 25 -8.19 -10.39 -17.38
N GLY A 26 -7.50 -10.32 -16.24
CA GLY A 26 -6.80 -9.12 -15.77
C GLY A 26 -7.73 -7.99 -15.33
N GLU A 27 -7.14 -6.84 -14.99
CA GLU A 27 -7.85 -5.66 -14.52
C GLU A 27 -8.22 -4.73 -15.69
N ILE A 28 -9.38 -4.97 -16.30
CA ILE A 28 -9.88 -4.21 -17.45
C ILE A 28 -10.09 -2.73 -17.09
N GLY A 29 -10.56 -2.45 -15.87
CA GLY A 29 -10.76 -1.08 -15.38
C GLY A 29 -9.47 -0.27 -15.23
N SER A 30 -8.31 -0.94 -15.27
CA SER A 30 -6.99 -0.31 -15.22
C SER A 30 -6.36 -0.08 -16.60
N ARG A 31 -7.06 -0.39 -17.69
CA ARG A 31 -6.60 -0.05 -19.05
C ARG A 31 -6.64 1.47 -19.24
N PHE A 32 -5.53 2.04 -19.70
CA PHE A 32 -5.46 3.47 -19.99
C PHE A 32 -5.95 3.74 -21.42
N CYS A 33 -7.24 4.04 -21.55
CA CYS A 33 -7.91 4.18 -22.83
C CYS A 33 -8.54 5.57 -22.99
N LEU A 34 -8.46 6.12 -24.20
CA LEU A 34 -9.17 7.34 -24.59
C LEU A 34 -10.18 7.02 -25.71
N PRO A 35 -11.46 7.42 -25.59
CA PRO A 35 -12.42 7.27 -26.67
C PRO A 35 -12.06 8.20 -27.84
N VAL A 36 -11.80 7.64 -29.02
CA VAL A 36 -11.47 8.40 -30.25
C VAL A 36 -12.70 8.51 -31.15
N THR A 37 -13.56 7.50 -31.14
CA THR A 37 -14.83 7.47 -31.88
C THR A 37 -15.93 6.90 -30.98
N ARG A 38 -17.20 7.00 -31.37
CA ARG A 38 -18.33 6.45 -30.58
C ARG A 38 -18.22 4.94 -30.29
N SER A 39 -17.48 4.19 -31.09
CA SER A 39 -17.35 2.73 -30.99
C SER A 39 -15.92 2.24 -30.77
N GLU A 40 -14.92 3.11 -30.74
CA GLU A 40 -13.50 2.72 -30.68
C GLU A 40 -12.76 3.58 -29.66
N SER A 41 -12.06 2.89 -28.76
CA SER A 41 -11.16 3.49 -27.78
C SER A 41 -9.73 3.02 -28.03
N CYS A 42 -8.81 3.97 -28.01
CA CYS A 42 -7.38 3.72 -28.21
C CYS A 42 -6.69 3.70 -26.85
N CYS A 43 -5.90 2.66 -26.60
CA CYS A 43 -5.34 2.42 -25.29
C CYS A 43 -3.81 2.25 -25.35
N LEU A 44 -3.17 2.62 -24.24
CA LEU A 44 -1.73 2.50 -24.03
C LEU A 44 -1.38 1.05 -23.68
N PRO A 45 -0.29 0.48 -24.22
CA PRO A 45 0.12 -0.88 -23.88
C PRO A 45 0.63 -1.01 -22.44
N CYS A 46 0.54 -2.22 -21.91
CA CYS A 46 1.03 -2.59 -20.57
C CYS A 46 2.53 -2.93 -20.63
N PRO A 47 3.35 -2.52 -19.64
CA PRO A 47 3.00 -1.71 -18.47
C PRO A 47 2.92 -0.21 -18.82
N MET A 48 1.92 0.47 -18.24
CA MET A 48 1.70 1.91 -18.46
C MET A 48 2.95 2.74 -18.10
N THR A 49 3.72 2.28 -17.14
CA THR A 49 4.87 3.02 -16.60
C THR A 49 5.92 3.35 -17.65
N ASP A 50 6.05 2.51 -18.67
CA ASP A 50 7.06 2.63 -19.72
C ASP A 50 6.74 3.74 -20.73
N TRP A 51 5.48 4.18 -20.75
CA TRP A 51 4.97 5.16 -21.70
C TRP A 51 4.64 6.50 -21.04
N VAL A 52 4.33 6.49 -19.74
CA VAL A 52 3.97 7.69 -18.99
C VAL A 52 5.18 8.28 -18.26
N PHE A 53 6.08 7.45 -17.75
CA PHE A 53 7.27 7.92 -17.03
C PHE A 53 8.51 7.90 -17.91
N SER A 54 9.50 8.72 -17.56
CA SER A 54 10.80 8.72 -18.23
C SER A 54 11.53 7.38 -18.08
N ASP A 55 12.42 7.03 -19.00
CA ASP A 55 13.22 5.79 -18.97
C ASP A 55 13.97 5.55 -17.65
N ASN A 56 14.32 6.62 -16.92
CA ASN A 56 14.95 6.51 -15.60
C ASN A 56 14.06 5.81 -14.57
N PHE A 57 12.74 5.88 -14.72
CA PHE A 57 11.77 5.30 -13.79
C PHE A 57 11.94 3.79 -13.67
N GLN A 58 12.24 3.10 -14.78
CA GLN A 58 12.53 1.66 -14.76
C GLN A 58 13.78 1.31 -13.95
N ARG A 59 14.74 2.22 -13.80
CA ARG A 59 15.92 2.02 -12.95
C ARG A 59 15.66 2.41 -11.50
N LEU A 60 14.87 3.46 -11.28
CA LEU A 60 14.56 3.96 -9.93
C LEU A 60 13.61 3.03 -9.18
N LEU A 61 12.62 2.44 -9.86
CA LEU A 61 11.62 1.58 -9.23
C LEU A 61 12.23 0.37 -8.50
N PRO A 62 13.10 -0.46 -9.12
CA PRO A 62 13.76 -1.54 -8.39
C PRO A 62 14.70 -1.02 -7.30
N THR A 63 15.34 0.14 -7.51
CA THR A 63 16.21 0.78 -6.50
C THR A 63 15.42 1.14 -5.22
N ALA A 64 14.19 1.64 -5.37
CA ALA A 64 13.32 1.96 -4.25
C ALA A 64 12.94 0.70 -3.44
N ASN A 65 12.73 -0.43 -4.10
CA ASN A 65 12.41 -1.70 -3.42
C ASN A 65 13.56 -2.19 -2.52
N TYR A 66 14.83 -1.87 -2.82
CA TYR A 66 15.97 -2.19 -1.94
C TYR A 66 15.90 -1.48 -0.58
N VAL A 67 15.28 -0.29 -0.52
CA VAL A 67 15.01 0.38 0.77
C VAL A 67 14.09 -0.47 1.64
N GLY A 68 13.17 -1.22 1.02
CA GLY A 68 12.33 -2.21 1.68
C GLY A 68 13.15 -3.31 2.37
N ILE A 69 14.26 -3.77 1.78
CA ILE A 69 15.15 -4.76 2.40
C ILE A 69 15.81 -4.17 3.65
N ALA A 70 16.37 -2.96 3.54
CA ALA A 70 16.99 -2.29 4.69
C ALA A 70 15.98 -2.06 5.83
N SER A 71 14.78 -1.59 5.49
CA SER A 71 13.67 -1.43 6.43
C SER A 71 13.31 -2.76 7.09
N LEU A 72 13.19 -3.84 6.31
CA LEU A 72 12.86 -5.18 6.83
C LEU A 72 13.91 -5.65 7.82
N VAL A 73 15.19 -5.57 7.48
CA VAL A 73 16.30 -5.98 8.36
C VAL A 73 16.27 -5.19 9.67
N CYS A 74 16.15 -3.87 9.60
CA CYS A 74 16.06 -3.02 10.80
C CYS A 74 14.86 -3.38 11.68
N ASN A 75 13.68 -3.55 11.10
CA ASN A 75 12.48 -3.89 11.86
C ASN A 75 12.54 -5.30 12.46
N VAL A 76 13.13 -6.28 11.76
CA VAL A 76 13.35 -7.63 12.29
C VAL A 76 14.32 -7.60 13.47
N LEU A 77 15.42 -6.84 13.37
CA LEU A 77 16.35 -6.65 14.49
C LEU A 77 15.69 -6.00 15.71
N LEU A 78 14.82 -4.99 15.49
CA LEU A 78 14.03 -4.39 16.56
C LEU A 78 13.08 -5.41 17.21
N LEU A 79 12.38 -6.21 16.41
CA LEU A 79 11.47 -7.22 16.91
C LEU A 79 12.21 -8.32 17.70
N LEU A 80 13.37 -8.76 17.22
CA LEU A 80 14.23 -9.71 17.94
C LEU A 80 14.72 -9.13 19.26
N THR A 81 15.06 -7.84 19.29
CA THR A 81 15.45 -7.15 20.53
C THR A 81 14.31 -7.18 21.55
N TYR A 82 13.06 -6.97 21.12
CA TYR A 82 11.88 -7.05 22.00
C TYR A 82 11.58 -8.46 22.51
N LEU A 83 12.03 -9.50 21.80
CA LEU A 83 11.83 -10.90 22.15
C LEU A 83 12.90 -11.42 23.11
N VAL A 84 14.17 -11.09 22.87
CA VAL A 84 15.32 -11.60 23.63
C VAL A 84 15.55 -10.82 24.93
N LEU A 85 15.36 -9.49 24.91
CA LEU A 85 15.71 -8.65 26.05
C LEU A 85 14.53 -8.55 27.05
N PRO A 86 14.81 -8.62 28.37
CA PRO A 86 13.77 -8.43 29.38
C PRO A 86 13.11 -7.05 29.27
N GLU A 87 11.85 -6.99 29.68
CA GLU A 87 10.99 -5.81 29.54
C GLU A 87 11.57 -4.54 30.18
N GLU A 88 12.31 -4.71 31.27
CA GLU A 88 13.01 -3.65 32.00
C GLU A 88 14.07 -2.94 31.17
N LYS A 89 14.71 -3.65 30.23
CA LYS A 89 15.78 -3.13 29.38
C LYS A 89 15.26 -2.67 28.03
N SER A 90 14.26 -3.37 27.50
CA SER A 90 13.70 -3.05 26.19
C SER A 90 12.69 -1.91 26.22
N HIS A 91 12.10 -1.60 27.39
CA HIS A 91 10.93 -0.72 27.50
C HIS A 91 9.84 -1.04 26.46
N ARG A 92 9.70 -2.33 26.13
CA ARG A 92 8.81 -2.77 25.05
C ARG A 92 7.38 -2.39 25.40
N HIS A 93 6.75 -1.68 24.48
CA HIS A 93 5.35 -1.29 24.60
C HIS A 93 4.55 -1.96 23.50
N TYR A 94 3.37 -2.50 23.82
CA TYR A 94 2.56 -3.26 22.86
C TYR A 94 2.24 -2.44 21.60
N LEU A 95 2.08 -1.11 21.70
CA LEU A 95 1.89 -0.22 20.55
C LEU A 95 3.12 -0.20 19.61
N SER A 96 4.32 -0.27 20.18
CA SER A 96 5.57 -0.30 19.40
C SER A 96 5.74 -1.65 18.70
N ILE A 97 5.39 -2.75 19.38
CA ILE A 97 5.42 -4.09 18.79
C ILE A 97 4.44 -4.18 17.61
N GLY A 98 3.20 -3.72 17.79
CA GLY A 98 2.20 -3.70 16.73
C GLY A 98 2.61 -2.87 15.51
N LEU A 99 3.23 -1.70 15.76
CA LEU A 99 3.81 -0.86 14.70
C LEU A 99 4.93 -1.60 13.95
N THR A 100 5.89 -2.19 14.67
CA THR A 100 7.01 -2.92 14.05
C THR A 100 6.50 -4.10 13.21
N VAL A 101 5.53 -4.87 13.70
CA VAL A 101 4.92 -5.97 12.93
C VAL A 101 4.27 -5.45 11.64
N SER A 102 3.55 -4.33 11.71
CA SER A 102 2.91 -3.74 10.53
C SER A 102 3.94 -3.23 9.51
N LEU A 103 5.04 -2.63 9.97
CA LEU A 103 6.14 -2.20 9.11
C LEU A 103 6.88 -3.38 8.47
N ILE A 104 6.98 -4.52 9.16
CA ILE A 104 7.52 -5.76 8.59
C ILE A 104 6.61 -6.24 7.45
N LEU A 105 5.30 -6.34 7.67
CA LEU A 105 4.34 -6.72 6.63
C LEU A 105 4.43 -5.81 5.40
N LEU A 106 4.46 -4.49 5.63
CA LEU A 106 4.62 -3.50 4.57
C LEU A 106 5.94 -3.69 3.82
N SER A 107 7.05 -3.91 4.55
CA SER A 107 8.37 -4.09 3.93
C SER A 107 8.42 -5.36 3.08
N ILE A 108 7.82 -6.46 3.55
CA ILE A 108 7.75 -7.73 2.80
C ILE A 108 7.01 -7.54 1.47
N ALA A 109 5.95 -6.72 1.42
CA ALA A 109 5.24 -6.44 0.17
C ALA A 109 6.15 -5.85 -0.93
N PHE A 110 7.15 -5.04 -0.56
CA PHE A 110 8.14 -4.50 -1.50
C PHE A 110 9.31 -5.45 -1.78
N VAL A 111 9.62 -6.35 -0.85
CA VAL A 111 10.74 -7.31 -0.98
C VAL A 111 10.39 -8.49 -1.90
N ILE A 112 9.16 -9.02 -1.82
CA ILE A 112 8.73 -10.17 -2.64
C ILE A 112 8.93 -9.94 -4.15
N PRO A 113 8.54 -8.78 -4.73
CA PRO A 113 8.72 -8.50 -6.15
C PRO A 113 10.17 -8.45 -6.66
N LEU A 114 11.16 -8.24 -5.78
CA LEU A 114 12.59 -8.27 -6.18
C LEU A 114 13.04 -9.69 -6.55
N GLY A 115 12.54 -10.70 -5.82
CA GLY A 115 12.92 -12.09 -6.04
C GLY A 115 12.06 -12.79 -7.09
N THR A 116 10.77 -12.43 -7.17
CA THR A 116 9.80 -13.09 -8.06
C THR A 116 9.79 -12.51 -9.47
N GLN A 117 10.13 -11.23 -9.65
CA GLN A 117 10.09 -10.52 -10.95
C GLN A 117 8.81 -10.85 -11.74
N PRO A 118 7.62 -10.52 -11.21
CA PRO A 118 6.36 -10.95 -11.79
C PRO A 118 6.13 -10.33 -13.18
N ASP A 119 5.54 -11.12 -14.08
CA ASP A 119 4.93 -10.58 -15.30
C ASP A 119 3.70 -9.78 -14.89
N MET A 120 3.72 -8.47 -15.18
CA MET A 120 2.69 -7.53 -14.69
C MET A 120 1.46 -7.47 -15.60
N CYS A 121 1.50 -8.13 -16.75
CA CYS A 121 0.58 -7.94 -17.86
C CYS A 121 0.00 -9.29 -18.32
N PHE A 122 -1.32 -9.42 -18.20
CA PHE A 122 -2.08 -10.57 -18.67
C PHE A 122 -2.02 -10.70 -20.20
N ASP A 123 -2.22 -9.55 -20.87
CA ASP A 123 -2.17 -9.36 -22.32
C ASP A 123 -1.38 -8.08 -22.61
N THR A 124 -1.09 -7.79 -23.88
CA THR A 124 -0.39 -6.54 -24.29
C THR A 124 -1.06 -5.25 -23.84
N LEU A 125 -2.32 -5.31 -23.40
CA LEU A 125 -3.09 -4.16 -22.94
C LEU A 125 -3.53 -4.23 -21.47
N THR A 126 -3.78 -5.43 -20.93
CA THR A 126 -4.46 -5.56 -19.63
C THR A 126 -3.45 -5.95 -18.55
N PRO A 127 -3.35 -5.19 -17.45
CA PRO A 127 -2.52 -5.59 -16.32
C PRO A 127 -3.13 -6.79 -15.57
N ASP A 128 -2.29 -7.60 -14.95
CA ASP A 128 -2.73 -8.69 -14.09
C ASP A 128 -3.38 -8.17 -12.80
N ASN A 129 -4.29 -8.99 -12.26
CA ASN A 129 -5.03 -8.74 -11.03
C ASN A 129 -4.87 -9.91 -10.04
N MET A 130 -5.40 -9.77 -8.83
CA MET A 130 -5.30 -10.81 -7.79
C MET A 130 -5.81 -12.21 -8.18
N TYR A 131 -6.67 -12.31 -9.19
CA TYR A 131 -7.29 -13.57 -9.62
C TYR A 131 -6.48 -14.26 -10.73
N THR A 132 -5.70 -13.49 -11.47
CA THR A 132 -4.84 -13.96 -12.56
C THR A 132 -3.43 -14.23 -12.08
N ASP A 133 -2.93 -13.43 -11.12
CA ASP A 133 -1.67 -13.67 -10.43
C ASP A 133 -1.82 -13.69 -8.90
N THR A 134 -1.34 -14.76 -8.29
CA THR A 134 -1.33 -14.92 -6.82
C THR A 134 -0.23 -14.11 -6.15
N GLY A 135 0.87 -13.81 -6.85
CA GLY A 135 1.92 -12.91 -6.37
C GLY A 135 1.38 -11.51 -6.12
N CYS A 136 0.56 -11.02 -7.05
CA CYS A 136 -0.22 -9.80 -6.92
C CYS A 136 -1.11 -9.81 -5.67
N ALA A 137 -1.87 -10.88 -5.44
CA ALA A 137 -2.78 -10.99 -4.29
C ALA A 137 -2.03 -10.87 -2.94
N TRP A 138 -0.91 -11.58 -2.79
CA TRP A 138 -0.12 -11.57 -1.56
C TRP A 138 0.57 -10.23 -1.32
N THR A 139 1.22 -9.67 -2.34
CA THR A 139 1.91 -8.39 -2.21
C THR A 139 0.93 -7.26 -1.92
N GLY A 140 -0.22 -7.23 -2.60
CA GLY A 140 -1.30 -6.29 -2.34
C GLY A 140 -1.86 -6.42 -0.92
N ALA A 141 -2.14 -7.65 -0.46
CA ALA A 141 -2.66 -7.87 0.89
C ALA A 141 -1.68 -7.42 1.99
N LEU A 142 -0.39 -7.72 1.83
CA LEU A 142 0.66 -7.31 2.77
C LEU A 142 0.85 -5.80 2.79
N LEU A 143 0.76 -5.14 1.63
CA LEU A 143 0.82 -3.68 1.52
C LEU A 143 -0.39 -3.02 2.19
N LEU A 144 -1.59 -3.51 1.89
CA LEU A 144 -2.86 -3.04 2.44
C LEU A 144 -2.87 -3.14 3.97
N ALA A 145 -2.56 -4.33 4.51
CA ALA A 145 -2.55 -4.59 5.94
C ALA A 145 -1.40 -3.85 6.64
N GLY A 146 -0.21 -3.85 6.06
CA GLY A 146 0.98 -3.24 6.63
C GLY A 146 0.90 -1.71 6.72
N ALA A 147 0.48 -1.04 5.66
CA ALA A 147 0.37 0.42 5.65
C ALA A 147 -0.78 0.91 6.55
N MET A 148 -1.97 0.31 6.46
CA MET A 148 -3.08 0.67 7.34
C MET A 148 -2.75 0.35 8.81
N GLY A 149 -2.15 -0.81 9.06
CA GLY A 149 -1.64 -1.19 10.38
C GLY A 149 -0.69 -0.14 10.94
N ALA A 150 0.36 0.21 10.18
CA ALA A 150 1.35 1.17 10.64
C ALA A 150 0.70 2.51 11.05
N ILE A 151 -0.19 3.05 10.23
CA ILE A 151 -0.84 4.34 10.53
C ILE A 151 -1.79 4.22 11.74
N VAL A 152 -2.58 3.15 11.85
CA VAL A 152 -3.47 2.95 13.00
C VAL A 152 -2.67 2.80 14.30
N TRP A 153 -1.56 2.05 14.31
CA TRP A 153 -0.69 1.94 15.49
C TRP A 153 -0.04 3.28 15.86
N ILE A 154 0.37 4.08 14.87
CA ILE A 154 0.89 5.43 15.11
C ILE A 154 -0.20 6.33 15.70
N LEU A 155 -1.43 6.29 15.19
CA LEU A 155 -2.57 7.03 15.75
C LEU A 155 -2.85 6.63 17.20
N LEU A 156 -2.90 5.32 17.50
CA LEU A 156 -3.10 4.82 18.86
C LEU A 156 -1.97 5.27 19.80
N ARG A 157 -0.73 5.31 19.31
CA ARG A 157 0.41 5.87 20.05
C ARG A 157 0.25 7.36 20.32
N SER A 158 -0.16 8.15 19.35
CA SER A 158 -0.45 9.59 19.54
C SER A 158 -1.55 9.79 20.58
N ILE A 159 -2.65 9.02 20.51
CA ILE A 159 -3.76 9.08 21.48
C ILE A 159 -3.28 8.71 22.88
N TRP A 160 -2.50 7.63 23.01
CA TRP A 160 -1.94 7.21 24.29
C TRP A 160 -1.11 8.32 24.95
N THR A 161 -0.22 8.94 24.18
CA THR A 161 0.63 10.03 24.67
C THR A 161 -0.20 11.25 25.08
N ALA A 162 -1.22 11.63 24.30
CA ALA A 162 -2.12 12.72 24.64
C ALA A 162 -2.94 12.44 25.92
N LEU A 163 -3.50 11.23 26.07
CA LEU A 163 -4.26 10.82 27.25
C LEU A 163 -3.40 10.83 28.53
N ARG A 164 -2.15 10.38 28.44
CA ARG A 164 -1.20 10.38 29.56
C ARG A 164 -0.79 11.78 29.98
N ILE A 165 -0.54 12.69 29.03
CA ILE A 165 0.01 14.01 29.34
C ILE A 165 -1.08 15.05 29.61
N MET A 166 -2.09 15.14 28.75
CA MET A 166 -3.12 16.18 28.84
C MET A 166 -4.22 15.83 29.85
N PHE A 167 -4.54 14.54 29.99
CA PHE A 167 -5.69 14.07 30.77
C PHE A 167 -5.31 13.24 32.01
N ASP A 168 -4.01 13.04 32.29
CA ASP A 168 -3.48 12.21 33.39
C ASP A 168 -4.21 10.85 33.54
N PHE A 169 -4.46 10.20 32.40
CA PHE A 169 -5.22 8.95 32.39
C PHE A 169 -4.41 7.80 33.00
N ARG A 170 -4.85 7.29 34.16
CA ARG A 170 -4.15 6.25 34.93
C ARG A 170 -4.53 4.81 34.59
N ARG A 171 -5.63 4.56 33.86
CA ARG A 171 -6.18 3.22 33.64
C ARG A 171 -5.56 2.53 32.42
N THR A 172 -4.37 1.97 32.58
CA THR A 172 -3.56 1.34 31.52
C THR A 172 -4.20 0.11 30.89
N ASP A 173 -4.91 -0.70 31.68
CA ASP A 173 -5.30 -2.05 31.27
C ASP A 173 -6.42 -2.06 30.24
N ILE A 174 -7.40 -1.15 30.40
CA ILE A 174 -8.49 -0.99 29.42
C ILE A 174 -7.94 -0.48 28.10
N PHE A 175 -7.04 0.50 28.16
CA PHE A 175 -6.46 1.07 26.95
C PHE A 175 -5.64 0.02 26.18
N GLN A 176 -4.93 -0.87 26.87
CA GLN A 176 -4.18 -1.95 26.24
C GLN A 176 -5.09 -2.87 25.40
N TRP A 177 -6.18 -3.38 25.95
CA TRP A 177 -7.07 -4.27 25.20
C TRP A 177 -7.78 -3.55 24.05
N VAL A 178 -8.26 -2.32 24.29
CA VAL A 178 -8.92 -1.51 23.26
C VAL A 178 -7.98 -1.19 22.11
N SER A 179 -6.74 -0.79 22.41
CA SER A 179 -5.76 -0.46 21.37
C SER A 179 -5.31 -1.69 20.57
N ILE A 180 -5.18 -2.87 21.19
CA ILE A 180 -4.90 -4.11 20.45
C ILE A 180 -6.08 -4.47 19.53
N ALA A 181 -7.31 -4.40 20.04
CA ALA A 181 -8.50 -4.70 19.26
C ALA A 181 -8.65 -3.75 18.06
N LEU A 182 -8.45 -2.44 18.26
CA LEU A 182 -8.52 -1.45 17.18
C LEU A 182 -7.32 -1.55 16.23
N GLY A 183 -6.12 -1.75 16.77
CA GLY A 183 -4.86 -1.81 16.03
C GLY A 183 -4.77 -3.01 15.08
N VAL A 184 -5.43 -4.11 15.40
CA VAL A 184 -5.54 -5.28 14.52
C VAL A 184 -6.85 -5.28 13.75
N GLY A 185 -7.95 -4.91 14.40
CA GLY A 185 -9.30 -4.97 13.83
C GLY A 185 -9.51 -3.99 12.69
N ILE A 186 -9.05 -2.74 12.82
CA ILE A 186 -9.22 -1.73 11.76
C ILE A 186 -8.45 -2.14 10.49
N PRO A 187 -7.14 -2.44 10.53
CA PRO A 187 -6.42 -2.89 9.32
C PRO A 187 -6.99 -4.18 8.73
N GLY A 188 -7.39 -5.14 9.56
CA GLY A 188 -8.03 -6.38 9.11
C GLY A 188 -9.37 -6.15 8.42
N LEU A 189 -10.18 -5.22 8.93
CA LEU A 189 -11.46 -4.83 8.34
C LEU A 189 -11.26 -4.18 6.96
N PHE A 190 -10.37 -3.19 6.87
CA PHE A 190 -10.07 -2.54 5.58
C PHE A 190 -9.48 -3.53 4.58
N LEU A 191 -8.57 -4.41 5.02
CA LEU A 191 -8.04 -5.47 4.16
C LEU A 191 -9.15 -6.36 3.61
N ALA A 192 -10.09 -6.80 4.46
CA ALA A 192 -11.19 -7.67 4.06
C ALA A 192 -12.15 -6.98 3.09
N ILE A 193 -12.43 -5.69 3.29
CA ILE A 193 -13.27 -4.89 2.39
C ILE A 193 -12.56 -4.75 1.03
N GLU A 194 -11.32 -4.25 1.01
CA GLU A 194 -10.58 -4.00 -0.23
C GLU A 194 -10.38 -5.28 -1.05
N MET A 195 -9.92 -6.36 -0.41
CA MET A 195 -9.68 -7.62 -1.11
C MET A 195 -10.98 -8.31 -1.52
N GLY A 196 -12.06 -8.13 -0.76
CA GLY A 196 -13.34 -8.80 -0.99
C GLY A 196 -14.23 -8.11 -2.04
N THR A 197 -14.14 -6.79 -2.20
CA THR A 197 -15.06 -6.04 -3.07
C THR A 197 -14.37 -5.31 -4.22
N ILE A 198 -13.16 -4.79 -4.03
CA ILE A 198 -12.51 -3.86 -4.97
C ILE A 198 -11.40 -4.54 -5.76
N GLY A 199 -10.53 -5.26 -5.06
CA GLY A 199 -9.41 -5.96 -5.65
C GLY A 199 -8.11 -5.15 -5.71
N VAL A 200 -7.04 -5.83 -6.12
CA VAL A 200 -5.70 -5.26 -6.33
C VAL A 200 -5.18 -5.68 -7.71
N SER A 201 -4.40 -4.80 -8.33
CA SER A 201 -3.78 -5.04 -9.64
C SER A 201 -2.44 -4.33 -9.79
N TYR A 202 -1.65 -4.74 -10.79
CA TYR A 202 -0.41 -4.06 -11.14
C TYR A 202 -0.71 -2.73 -11.84
N LYS A 203 -0.45 -1.63 -11.14
CA LYS A 203 -0.65 -0.26 -11.67
C LYS A 203 0.63 0.55 -11.78
N LEU A 204 1.50 0.42 -10.78
CA LEU A 204 2.68 1.26 -10.63
C LEU A 204 3.92 0.38 -10.46
N GLY A 205 4.19 -0.44 -11.47
CA GLY A 205 5.30 -1.37 -11.50
C GLY A 205 5.00 -2.71 -10.83
N ASN A 206 5.99 -3.30 -10.17
CA ASN A 206 5.98 -4.70 -9.73
C ASN A 206 5.26 -4.96 -8.39
N ILE A 207 4.58 -3.96 -7.83
CA ILE A 207 3.75 -4.10 -6.63
C ILE A 207 2.27 -3.97 -7.00
N CYS A 208 1.43 -4.79 -6.35
CA CYS A 208 -0.01 -4.67 -6.52
C CYS A 208 -0.63 -3.63 -5.59
N LEU A 209 -1.49 -2.80 -6.18
CA LEU A 209 -2.14 -1.67 -5.55
C LEU A 209 -3.66 -1.80 -5.71
N PRO A 210 -4.46 -1.21 -4.80
CA PRO A 210 -5.91 -1.23 -4.91
C PRO A 210 -6.42 -0.66 -6.23
N SER A 211 -7.31 -1.39 -6.89
CA SER A 211 -7.71 -1.11 -8.27
C SER A 211 -9.11 -0.51 -8.37
N GLY A 212 -9.19 0.77 -8.72
CA GLY A 212 -10.44 1.42 -9.12
C GLY A 212 -10.63 2.79 -8.46
N PRO A 213 -11.65 3.55 -8.86
CA PRO A 213 -11.99 4.81 -8.20
C PRO A 213 -12.51 4.57 -6.77
N GLU A 214 -13.23 3.48 -6.54
CA GLU A 214 -13.76 3.12 -5.21
C GLU A 214 -12.63 2.81 -4.22
N ALA A 215 -11.54 2.18 -4.70
CA ALA A 215 -10.33 1.89 -3.93
C ALA A 215 -9.70 3.15 -3.30
N PHE A 216 -9.81 4.29 -4.01
CA PHE A 216 -9.28 5.55 -3.53
C PHE A 216 -10.02 6.00 -2.27
N VAL A 217 -11.35 5.95 -2.29
CA VAL A 217 -12.18 6.37 -1.15
C VAL A 217 -12.14 5.35 -0.03
N ALA A 218 -12.17 4.06 -0.37
CA ALA A 218 -12.27 2.99 0.60
C ALA A 218 -10.97 2.74 1.37
N TRP A 219 -9.78 2.99 0.78
CA TRP A 219 -8.50 2.81 1.49
C TRP A 219 -7.66 4.08 1.64
N TYR A 220 -7.35 4.77 0.54
CA TYR A 220 -6.38 5.88 0.55
C TYR A 220 -6.86 7.08 1.37
N VAL A 221 -8.13 7.47 1.24
CA VAL A 221 -8.70 8.58 2.01
C VAL A 221 -8.58 8.30 3.51
N TRP A 222 -8.94 7.09 3.95
CA TRP A 222 -8.89 6.71 5.37
C TRP A 222 -7.46 6.66 5.92
N LEU A 223 -6.48 6.20 5.12
CA LEU A 223 -5.06 6.29 5.50
C LEU A 223 -4.66 7.74 5.81
N VAL A 224 -5.01 8.68 4.93
CA VAL A 224 -4.68 10.10 5.10
C VAL A 224 -5.41 10.68 6.31
N VAL A 225 -6.67 10.31 6.54
CA VAL A 225 -7.44 10.76 7.71
C VAL A 225 -6.78 10.30 9.01
N PHE A 226 -6.42 9.02 9.13
CA PHE A 226 -5.77 8.52 10.35
C PHE A 226 -4.37 9.12 10.56
N ALA A 227 -3.60 9.31 9.48
CA ALA A 227 -2.31 9.99 9.56
C ALA A 227 -2.44 11.45 9.97
N GLY A 228 -3.42 12.17 9.41
CA GLY A 228 -3.71 13.56 9.75
C GLY A 228 -4.15 13.71 11.21
N LEU A 229 -5.07 12.87 11.68
CA LEU A 229 -5.50 12.84 13.08
C LEU A 229 -4.32 12.56 14.02
N SER A 230 -3.48 11.59 13.68
CA SER A 230 -2.26 11.27 14.44
C SER A 230 -1.34 12.48 14.57
N ALA A 231 -1.09 13.18 13.46
CA ALA A 231 -0.24 14.35 13.42
C ALA A 231 -0.82 15.51 14.24
N ILE A 232 -2.12 15.78 14.10
CA ILE A 232 -2.81 16.84 14.86
C ILE A 232 -2.70 16.57 16.37
N ILE A 233 -2.99 15.34 16.82
CA ILE A 233 -2.92 14.97 18.24
C ILE A 233 -1.50 15.11 18.76
N LEU A 234 -0.50 14.66 18.00
CA LEU A 234 0.90 14.75 18.38
C LEU A 234 1.35 16.22 18.51
N ILE A 235 1.01 17.06 17.53
CA ILE A 235 1.31 18.50 17.55
C ILE A 235 0.64 19.18 18.75
N ALA A 236 -0.65 18.90 18.98
CA ALA A 236 -1.38 19.46 20.13
C ALA A 236 -0.73 19.06 21.46
N THR A 237 -0.27 17.81 21.57
CA THR A 237 0.41 17.32 22.77
C THR A 237 1.76 18.04 23.00
N ILE A 238 2.54 18.27 21.93
CA ILE A 238 3.79 19.01 22.00
C ILE A 238 3.54 20.47 22.43
N VAL A 239 2.55 21.14 21.81
CA VAL A 239 2.18 22.52 22.15
C VAL A 239 1.74 22.63 23.61
N PHE A 240 0.95 21.67 24.10
CA PHE A 240 0.55 21.64 25.51
C PHE A 240 1.75 21.47 26.45
N CYS A 241 2.72 20.63 26.09
CA CYS A 241 3.95 20.49 26.87
C CYS A 241 4.73 21.81 26.90
N LEU A 242 4.92 22.46 25.75
CA LEU A 242 5.62 23.74 25.68
C LEU A 242 4.91 24.82 26.50
N TRP A 243 3.58 24.91 26.42
CA TRP A 243 2.81 25.91 27.19
C TRP A 243 2.91 25.71 28.70
N LYS A 244 3.00 24.45 29.16
CA LYS A 244 3.07 24.13 30.59
C LYS A 244 4.48 24.25 31.18
N PHE A 245 5.52 24.06 30.36
CA PHE A 245 6.93 24.03 30.81
C PHE A 245 7.78 25.21 30.32
N ALA A 246 7.23 26.13 29.51
CA ALA A 246 7.83 27.44 29.20
C ALA A 246 7.50 28.45 30.30
#